data_AF-A0A6M4BVT3-F1
#
_entry.id   AF-A0A6M4BVT3-F1
#
_cell.length_a   1.000
_cell.length_b   1.000
_cell.length_c   1.000
_cell.angle_alpha   90.00
_cell.angle_beta   90.00
_cell.angle_gamma   90.00
#
_symmetry.space_group_name_H-M   'P 1'
#
loop_
_entity.id
_entity.type
_entity.pdbx_description
1 polymer ?
#
loop_
_entity_poly.entity_id
_entity_poly.type
_entity_poly.pdbx_seq_one_letter_code
_entity_poly.pdbx_strand_id
1 'polypeptide(L)'
;CVLNYKNKSVTPYKNNLYNLVDEKKLKDEMTQFKITEDAKNIQPEDREHVIPIILRILYGKMTSKLGADKKGGGQTRRSLVMRYLAGCNENELKIFIEMAFDQFKQYLNMAPKDIHEHVLANLDLKSIVAPGKLHSVLNLFEVVREYFGGYMNDQLLSELFKIFYAVNSTVGGVIAQSDNVHVGYLKVMKNLRTLAISTLRKLFEQFDKYPWSTDELYVLFETCLWP
;
A
#
# COMPACT_ATOMS: atom_id res chain seq x y z
N CYS A 1 -5.46 7.06 24.55
CA CYS A 1 -6.49 7.98 24.02
C CYS A 1 -7.68 7.25 23.41
N VAL A 2 -7.50 6.40 22.38
CA VAL A 2 -8.63 5.72 21.68
C VAL A 2 -9.53 4.90 22.63
N LEU A 3 -8.96 4.19 23.60
CA LEU A 3 -9.73 3.39 24.56
C LEU A 3 -10.55 4.22 25.56
N ASN A 4 -10.28 5.52 25.69
CA ASN A 4 -11.00 6.39 26.63
C ASN A 4 -12.41 6.74 26.13
N TYR A 5 -12.69 6.54 24.85
CA TYR A 5 -14.03 6.68 24.28
C TYR A 5 -15.01 5.57 24.73
N LYS A 6 -14.53 4.55 25.46
CA LYS A 6 -15.33 3.46 26.04
C LYS A 6 -16.29 2.80 25.03
N ASN A 7 -15.87 2.66 23.78
CA ASN A 7 -16.64 1.93 22.79
C ASN A 7 -16.82 0.47 23.26
N LYS A 8 -18.08 0.02 23.33
CA LYS A 8 -18.44 -1.32 23.82
C LYS A 8 -17.82 -2.43 22.98
N SER A 9 -17.64 -2.20 21.67
CA SER A 9 -17.01 -3.16 20.75
C SER A 9 -15.50 -3.22 20.87
N VAL A 10 -14.83 -2.21 21.40
CA VAL A 10 -13.36 -2.17 21.49
C VAL A 10 -12.87 -2.57 22.89
N THR A 11 -13.66 -2.26 23.92
CA THR A 11 -13.29 -2.48 25.32
C THR A 11 -12.90 -3.94 25.65
N PRO A 12 -13.57 -4.98 25.13
CA PRO A 12 -13.20 -6.38 25.36
C PRO A 12 -11.77 -6.71 24.90
N TYR A 13 -11.31 -6.10 23.81
CA TYR A 13 -10.02 -6.37 23.17
C TYR A 13 -8.89 -5.46 23.68
N LYS A 14 -9.14 -4.68 24.74
CA LYS A 14 -8.20 -3.70 25.29
C LYS A 14 -6.81 -4.30 25.54
N ASN A 15 -6.75 -5.47 26.17
CA ASN A 15 -5.47 -6.12 26.51
C ASN A 15 -4.72 -6.59 25.26
N ASN A 16 -5.43 -7.16 24.28
CA ASN A 16 -4.86 -7.56 23.00
C ASN A 16 -4.27 -6.35 22.26
N LEU A 17 -5.02 -5.24 22.21
CA LEU A 17 -4.55 -4.00 21.58
C LEU A 17 -3.30 -3.42 22.27
N TYR A 18 -3.21 -3.49 23.61
CA TYR A 18 -1.98 -3.08 24.31
C TYR A 18 -0.80 -4.01 24.02
N ASN A 19 -1.02 -5.32 24.00
CA ASN A 19 0.02 -6.29 23.68
C ASN A 19 0.50 -6.14 22.23
N LEU A 20 -0.38 -5.79 21.29
CA LEU A 20 -0.01 -5.43 19.92
C LEU A 20 0.79 -4.13 19.83
N VAL A 21 0.72 -3.23 20.82
CA VAL A 21 1.55 -2.02 20.88
C VAL A 21 2.91 -2.31 21.52
N ASP A 22 3.00 -3.25 22.46
CA ASP A 22 4.24 -3.65 23.13
C ASP A 22 5.16 -4.46 22.18
N GLU A 23 6.38 -3.98 21.94
CA GLU A 23 7.32 -4.65 21.03
C GLU A 23 7.74 -6.04 21.50
N LYS A 24 7.81 -6.27 22.82
CA LYS A 24 8.25 -7.56 23.37
C LYS A 24 7.17 -8.62 23.22
N LYS A 25 5.90 -8.21 23.26
CA LYS A 25 4.74 -9.10 23.21
C LYS A 25 4.15 -9.25 21.81
N LEU A 26 4.46 -8.35 20.89
CA LEU A 26 3.89 -8.29 19.54
C LEU A 26 3.84 -9.66 18.83
N LYS A 27 4.99 -10.37 18.78
CA LYS A 27 5.08 -11.63 18.04
C LYS A 27 4.21 -12.73 18.65
N ASP A 28 4.22 -12.83 19.98
CA ASP A 28 3.41 -13.82 20.71
C ASP A 28 1.93 -13.48 20.59
N GLU A 29 1.57 -12.19 20.72
CA GLU A 29 0.20 -11.71 20.59
C GLU A 29 -0.34 -11.98 19.18
N MET A 30 0.42 -11.69 18.12
CA MET A 30 0.00 -11.98 16.73
C MET A 30 -0.20 -13.48 16.48
N THR A 31 0.44 -14.35 17.27
CA THR A 31 0.26 -15.81 17.15
C THR A 31 -1.01 -16.28 17.86
N GLN A 32 -1.34 -15.70 19.01
CA GLN A 32 -2.50 -16.07 19.82
C GLN A 32 -3.79 -15.39 19.33
N PHE A 33 -3.73 -14.09 19.08
CA PHE A 33 -4.84 -13.25 18.68
C PHE A 33 -4.95 -13.16 17.15
N LYS A 34 -5.30 -14.27 16.50
CA LYS A 34 -5.53 -14.32 15.04
C LYS A 34 -6.74 -13.49 14.63
N ILE A 35 -6.60 -12.69 13.57
CA ILE A 35 -7.67 -11.83 13.02
C ILE A 35 -8.55 -12.51 11.97
N THR A 36 -8.23 -13.73 11.59
CA THR A 36 -9.01 -14.50 10.62
C THR A 36 -10.42 -14.80 11.15
N GLU A 37 -11.40 -14.89 10.24
CA GLU A 37 -12.81 -15.10 10.63
C GLU A 37 -13.04 -16.48 11.29
N ASP A 38 -12.25 -17.49 10.93
CA ASP A 38 -12.31 -18.84 11.49
C ASP A 38 -11.85 -18.92 12.96
N ALA A 39 -10.93 -18.04 13.36
CA ALA A 39 -10.36 -18.07 14.71
C ALA A 39 -11.33 -17.58 15.79
N LYS A 40 -12.40 -16.86 15.41
CA LYS A 40 -13.43 -16.30 16.32
C LYS A 40 -12.90 -15.49 17.51
N ASN A 41 -11.67 -14.98 17.39
CA ASN A 41 -11.05 -14.15 18.42
C ASN A 41 -11.67 -12.75 18.49
N ILE A 42 -12.28 -12.28 17.40
CA ILE A 42 -12.99 -11.00 17.31
C ILE A 42 -14.40 -11.32 16.81
N GLN A 43 -15.41 -10.88 17.57
CA GLN A 43 -16.80 -11.06 17.17
C GLN A 43 -17.12 -10.24 15.90
N PRO A 44 -17.92 -10.76 14.96
CA PRO A 44 -18.24 -10.08 13.70
C PRO A 44 -18.72 -8.63 13.89
N GLU A 45 -19.57 -8.39 14.88
CA GLU A 45 -20.11 -7.07 15.26
C GLU A 45 -19.04 -6.07 15.72
N ASP A 46 -17.92 -6.57 16.26
CA ASP A 46 -16.86 -5.72 16.77
C ASP A 46 -15.80 -5.41 15.71
N ARG A 47 -15.72 -6.21 14.64
CA ARG A 47 -14.67 -6.12 13.61
C ARG A 47 -14.59 -4.75 12.96
N GLU A 48 -15.75 -4.15 12.66
CA GLU A 48 -15.84 -2.81 12.07
C GLU A 48 -15.09 -1.75 12.90
N HIS A 49 -15.05 -1.91 14.22
CA HIS A 49 -14.39 -0.97 15.12
C HIS A 49 -12.97 -1.39 15.50
N VAL A 50 -12.72 -2.69 15.66
CA VAL A 50 -11.46 -3.22 16.18
C VAL A 50 -10.41 -3.35 15.07
N ILE A 51 -10.78 -3.88 13.91
CA ILE A 51 -9.84 -4.13 12.81
C ILE A 51 -9.17 -2.83 12.34
N PRO A 52 -9.89 -1.71 12.10
CA PRO A 52 -9.24 -0.48 11.69
C PRO A 52 -8.24 0.07 12.71
N ILE A 53 -8.37 -0.26 14.00
CA ILE A 53 -7.38 0.09 15.04
C ILE A 53 -6.16 -0.80 14.91
N ILE A 54 -6.33 -2.11 14.74
CA ILE A 54 -5.24 -3.07 14.53
C ILE A 54 -4.44 -2.69 13.28
N LEU A 55 -5.11 -2.40 12.16
CA LEU A 55 -4.48 -1.97 10.92
C LEU A 55 -3.58 -0.74 11.15
N ARG A 56 -4.07 0.28 11.87
CA ARG A 56 -3.30 1.49 12.18
C ARG A 56 -2.10 1.22 13.07
N ILE A 57 -2.25 0.41 14.11
CA ILE A 57 -1.15 0.03 15.02
C ILE A 57 -0.05 -0.69 14.22
N LEU A 58 -0.43 -1.70 13.45
CA LEU A 58 0.50 -2.54 12.71
C LEU A 58 1.16 -1.80 11.54
N TYR A 59 0.41 -0.94 10.83
CA TYR A 59 0.97 -0.06 9.81
C TYR A 59 2.00 0.92 10.39
N GLY A 60 1.71 1.52 11.55
CA GLY A 60 2.66 2.37 12.26
C GLY A 60 3.92 1.61 12.66
N LYS A 61 3.79 0.37 13.15
CA LYS A 61 4.95 -0.48 13.49
C LYS A 61 5.78 -0.89 12.28
N MET A 62 5.14 -1.11 11.13
CA MET A 62 5.83 -1.45 9.89
C MET A 62 6.61 -0.27 9.31
N THR A 63 6.03 0.94 9.38
CA THR A 63 6.65 2.16 8.81
C THR A 63 7.64 2.83 9.76
N SER A 64 7.54 2.55 11.05
CA SER A 64 8.48 3.04 12.06
C SER A 64 9.89 2.51 11.83
N LYS A 65 10.87 3.43 11.83
CA LYS A 65 12.30 3.10 11.84
C LYS A 65 12.81 2.69 13.23
N LEU A 66 12.03 2.94 14.29
CA LEU A 66 12.33 2.50 15.66
C LEU A 66 12.13 0.98 15.72
N GLY A 67 13.23 0.24 15.70
CA GLY A 67 13.25 -1.23 15.65
C GLY A 67 13.74 -1.83 14.32
N ALA A 68 14.13 -0.98 13.35
CA ALA A 68 14.92 -1.43 12.21
C ALA A 68 16.36 -1.70 12.67
N ASP A 69 16.57 -2.82 13.36
CA ASP A 69 17.90 -3.28 13.72
C ASP A 69 18.77 -3.38 12.46
N LYS A 70 20.03 -2.92 12.58
CA LYS A 70 20.99 -2.64 11.51
C LYS A 70 21.35 -3.83 10.58
N LYS A 71 20.67 -4.97 10.67
CA LYS A 71 20.87 -6.18 9.86
C LYS A 71 19.54 -6.90 9.53
N GLY A 72 18.65 -6.25 8.78
CA GLY A 72 17.48 -6.92 8.17
C GLY A 72 16.25 -7.16 9.05
N GLY A 73 16.29 -6.81 10.35
CA GLY A 73 15.16 -7.00 11.27
C GLY A 73 13.88 -6.27 10.85
N GLY A 74 14.02 -5.12 10.16
CA GLY A 74 12.89 -4.39 9.58
C GLY A 74 12.12 -5.19 8.51
N GLN A 75 12.83 -5.95 7.68
CA GLN A 75 12.19 -6.77 6.64
C GLN A 75 11.46 -7.97 7.24
N THR A 76 12.05 -8.62 8.25
CA THR A 76 11.40 -9.73 8.97
C THR A 76 10.15 -9.25 9.69
N ARG A 77 10.20 -8.10 10.38
CA ARG A 77 9.05 -7.49 11.05
C ARG A 77 7.94 -7.15 10.05
N ARG A 78 8.30 -6.55 8.91
CA ARG A 78 7.35 -6.24 7.83
C ARG A 78 6.67 -7.49 7.29
N SER A 79 7.43 -8.54 7.00
CA SER A 79 6.88 -9.83 6.54
C SER A 79 5.96 -10.47 7.58
N LEU A 80 6.29 -10.39 8.86
CA LEU A 80 5.44 -10.91 9.94
C LEU A 80 4.11 -10.15 10.02
N VAL A 81 4.15 -8.82 9.99
CA VAL A 81 2.95 -7.96 9.98
C VAL A 81 2.09 -8.24 8.77
N MET A 82 2.68 -8.29 7.57
CA MET A 82 1.93 -8.56 6.34
C MET A 82 1.29 -9.94 6.36
N ARG A 83 1.98 -11.00 6.81
CA ARG A 83 1.37 -12.33 6.94
C ARG A 83 0.19 -12.37 7.90
N TYR A 84 0.26 -11.62 9.00
CA TYR A 84 -0.84 -11.53 9.94
C TYR A 84 -2.03 -10.78 9.35
N LEU A 85 -1.77 -9.66 8.66
CA LEU A 85 -2.79 -8.87 7.96
C LEU A 85 -3.42 -9.60 6.78
N ALA A 86 -2.75 -10.61 6.20
CA ALA A 86 -3.33 -11.46 5.18
C ALA A 86 -4.50 -12.32 5.71
N GLY A 87 -4.71 -12.35 7.03
CA GLY A 87 -5.89 -12.93 7.65
C GLY A 87 -7.14 -12.04 7.64
N CYS A 88 -7.03 -10.79 7.17
CA CYS A 88 -8.18 -9.90 6.98
C CYS A 88 -9.07 -10.38 5.83
N ASN A 89 -10.36 -10.06 5.93
CA ASN A 89 -11.26 -10.19 4.78
C ASN A 89 -11.03 -9.05 3.77
N GLU A 90 -11.69 -9.16 2.61
CA GLU A 90 -11.47 -8.25 1.51
C GLU A 90 -11.81 -6.78 1.85
N ASN A 91 -12.93 -6.55 2.56
CA ASN A 91 -13.33 -5.21 2.99
C ASN A 91 -12.29 -4.59 3.94
N GLU A 92 -11.73 -5.39 4.84
CA GLU A 92 -10.67 -4.96 5.76
C GLU A 92 -9.36 -4.67 5.03
N LEU A 93 -9.01 -5.47 4.00
CA LEU A 93 -7.87 -5.18 3.13
C LEU A 93 -8.05 -3.88 2.35
N LYS A 94 -9.28 -3.57 1.90
CA LYS A 94 -9.60 -2.28 1.31
C LYS A 94 -9.35 -1.13 2.27
N ILE A 95 -9.78 -1.24 3.53
CA ILE A 95 -9.50 -0.23 4.57
C ILE A 95 -7.97 -0.06 4.73
N PHE A 96 -7.21 -1.15 4.70
CA PHE A 96 -5.76 -1.08 4.77
C PHE A 96 -5.15 -0.33 3.58
N ILE A 97 -5.58 -0.62 2.35
CA ILE A 97 -5.09 0.05 1.13
C ILE A 97 -5.41 1.54 1.17
N GLU A 98 -6.66 1.92 1.46
CA GLU A 98 -7.06 3.32 1.56
C GLU A 98 -6.24 4.08 2.61
N MET A 99 -6.00 3.47 3.77
CA MET A 99 -5.17 4.05 4.82
C MET A 99 -3.70 4.14 4.41
N ALA A 100 -3.14 3.07 3.81
CA ALA A 100 -1.74 2.95 3.45
C ALA A 100 -1.34 3.90 2.31
N PHE A 101 -2.29 4.23 1.44
CA PHE A 101 -2.11 5.04 0.25
C PHE A 101 -3.02 6.28 0.23
N ASP A 102 -3.34 6.83 1.41
CA ASP A 102 -4.27 7.97 1.57
C ASP A 102 -3.96 9.16 0.66
N GLN A 103 -2.68 9.44 0.40
CA GLN A 103 -2.26 10.50 -0.52
C GLN A 103 -2.69 10.30 -1.99
N PHE A 104 -3.05 9.07 -2.37
CA PHE A 104 -3.54 8.70 -3.71
C PHE A 104 -5.05 8.45 -3.71
N LYS A 105 -5.76 8.70 -2.60
CA LYS A 105 -7.19 8.43 -2.47
C LYS A 105 -8.03 9.12 -3.55
N GLN A 106 -7.61 10.32 -3.98
CA GLN A 106 -8.27 11.05 -5.07
C GLN A 106 -8.34 10.26 -6.39
N TYR A 107 -7.34 9.42 -6.67
CA TYR A 107 -7.25 8.66 -7.91
C TYR A 107 -8.10 7.39 -7.89
N LEU A 108 -8.49 6.88 -6.71
CA LEU A 108 -9.24 5.63 -6.58
C LEU A 108 -10.61 5.70 -7.27
N ASN A 109 -11.19 6.90 -7.35
CA ASN A 109 -12.50 7.15 -7.98
C ASN A 109 -12.41 7.55 -9.46
N MET A 110 -11.21 7.57 -10.04
CA MET A 110 -10.99 7.94 -11.45
C MET A 110 -10.82 6.71 -12.33
N ALA A 111 -11.11 6.84 -13.63
CA ALA A 111 -10.72 5.84 -14.60
C ALA A 111 -9.18 5.87 -14.78
N PRO A 112 -8.53 4.74 -15.10
CA PRO A 112 -7.07 4.68 -15.24
C PRO A 112 -6.53 5.75 -16.19
N LYS A 113 -7.14 5.93 -17.37
CA LYS A 113 -6.74 6.95 -18.34
C LYS A 113 -6.85 8.37 -17.77
N ASP A 114 -7.96 8.68 -17.09
CA ASP A 114 -8.17 9.99 -16.47
C ASP A 114 -7.12 10.29 -15.38
N ILE A 115 -6.63 9.28 -14.65
CA ILE A 115 -5.55 9.45 -13.68
C ILE A 115 -4.30 9.99 -14.38
N HIS A 116 -3.94 9.39 -15.53
CA HIS A 116 -2.77 9.81 -16.29
C HIS A 116 -2.91 11.25 -16.78
N GLU A 117 -4.03 11.56 -17.43
CA GLU A 117 -4.31 12.91 -17.95
C GLU A 117 -4.34 13.95 -16.82
N HIS A 118 -4.99 13.64 -15.70
CA HIS A 118 -5.06 14.53 -14.55
C HIS A 118 -3.68 14.78 -13.92
N VAL A 119 -2.87 13.74 -13.75
CA VAL A 119 -1.51 13.87 -13.21
C VAL A 119 -0.66 14.75 -14.12
N LEU A 120 -0.72 14.57 -15.44
CA LEU A 120 0.03 15.39 -16.39
C LEU A 120 -0.44 16.85 -16.40
N ALA A 121 -1.75 17.07 -16.41
CA ALA A 121 -2.33 18.41 -16.42
C ALA A 121 -1.99 19.24 -15.17
N ASN A 122 -1.80 18.58 -14.02
CA ASN A 122 -1.52 19.22 -12.73
C ASN A 122 -0.06 19.06 -12.28
N LEU A 123 0.84 18.57 -13.14
CA LEU A 123 2.24 18.36 -12.78
C LEU A 123 2.99 19.70 -12.70
N ASP A 124 3.22 20.18 -11.48
CA ASP A 124 4.13 21.28 -11.22
C ASP A 124 5.50 20.75 -10.74
N LEU A 125 6.54 20.99 -11.55
CA LEU A 125 7.91 20.57 -11.25
C LEU A 125 8.46 21.14 -9.93
N LYS A 126 7.89 22.24 -9.42
CA LYS A 126 8.29 22.86 -8.15
C LYS A 126 7.61 22.23 -6.93
N SER A 127 6.52 21.50 -7.12
CA SER A 127 5.73 20.90 -6.03
C SER A 127 5.46 19.41 -6.22
N ILE A 128 6.40 18.67 -6.83
CA ILE A 128 6.28 17.22 -7.04
C ILE A 128 6.44 16.48 -5.71
N VAL A 129 5.74 15.35 -5.58
CA VAL A 129 6.00 14.36 -4.53
C VAL A 129 7.47 13.94 -4.56
N ALA A 130 8.17 14.12 -3.44
CA ALA A 130 9.60 13.82 -3.35
C ALA A 130 9.93 12.37 -3.81
N PRO A 131 11.04 12.14 -4.54
CA PRO A 131 11.35 10.83 -5.12
C PRO A 131 11.46 9.71 -4.07
N GLY A 132 12.00 10.01 -2.89
CA GLY A 132 12.07 9.05 -1.80
C GLY A 132 10.69 8.57 -1.34
N LYS A 133 9.68 9.45 -1.40
CA LYS A 133 8.30 9.12 -1.06
C LYS A 133 7.65 8.28 -2.16
N LEU A 134 7.87 8.59 -3.44
CA LEU A 134 7.44 7.74 -4.56
C LEU A 134 8.06 6.33 -4.48
N HIS A 135 9.35 6.25 -4.15
CA HIS A 135 10.04 4.98 -3.92
C HIS A 135 9.39 4.18 -2.78
N SER A 136 9.11 4.83 -1.65
CA SER A 136 8.44 4.18 -0.52
C SER A 136 7.05 3.65 -0.88
N VAL A 137 6.30 4.38 -1.71
CA VAL A 137 4.99 3.96 -2.22
C VAL A 137 5.11 2.73 -3.10
N LEU A 138 6.02 2.72 -4.09
CA LEU A 138 6.25 1.55 -4.94
C LEU A 138 6.68 0.33 -4.13
N ASN A 139 7.57 0.51 -3.14
CA ASN A 139 7.95 -0.55 -2.23
C ASN A 139 6.78 -1.06 -1.38
N LEU A 140 5.84 -0.19 -1.01
CA LEU A 140 4.64 -0.59 -0.28
C LEU A 140 3.69 -1.36 -1.17
N PHE A 141 3.44 -0.86 -2.37
CA PHE A 141 2.67 -1.51 -3.42
C PHE A 141 3.19 -2.93 -3.72
N GLU A 142 4.49 -3.09 -3.91
CA GLU A 142 5.14 -4.38 -4.16
C GLU A 142 4.81 -5.42 -3.08
N VAL A 143 4.84 -5.00 -1.82
CA VAL A 143 4.59 -5.89 -0.67
C VAL A 143 3.11 -6.16 -0.50
N VAL A 144 2.24 -5.17 -0.70
CA VAL A 144 0.79 -5.39 -0.71
C VAL A 144 0.42 -6.39 -1.80
N ARG A 145 0.96 -6.23 -3.00
CA ARG A 145 0.77 -7.17 -4.11
C ARG A 145 1.26 -8.58 -3.78
N GLU A 146 2.47 -8.70 -3.20
CA GLU A 146 3.07 -9.99 -2.84
C GLU A 146 2.25 -10.76 -1.79
N TYR A 147 1.79 -10.09 -0.73
CA TYR A 147 1.13 -10.75 0.40
C TYR A 147 -0.39 -10.84 0.27
N PHE A 148 -1.03 -9.86 -0.35
CA PHE A 148 -2.50 -9.75 -0.40
C PHE A 148 -3.06 -9.98 -1.79
N GLY A 149 -2.26 -9.81 -2.85
CA GLY A 149 -2.73 -9.81 -4.23
C GLY A 149 -3.52 -11.06 -4.61
N GLY A 150 -3.09 -12.25 -4.17
CA GLY A 150 -3.78 -13.51 -4.48
C GLY A 150 -5.14 -13.70 -3.81
N TYR A 151 -5.50 -12.84 -2.84
CA TYR A 151 -6.77 -12.91 -2.11
C TYR A 151 -7.76 -11.81 -2.53
N MET A 152 -7.32 -10.83 -3.32
CA MET A 152 -8.18 -9.74 -3.77
C MET A 152 -8.97 -10.17 -4.99
N ASN A 153 -10.22 -9.72 -5.07
CA ASN A 153 -10.97 -9.80 -6.33
C ASN A 153 -10.48 -8.73 -7.33
N ASP A 154 -10.97 -8.82 -8.57
CA ASP A 154 -10.58 -7.90 -9.64
C ASP A 154 -10.90 -6.44 -9.33
N GLN A 155 -11.98 -6.16 -8.59
CA GLN A 155 -12.35 -4.80 -8.22
C GLN A 155 -11.29 -4.17 -7.28
N LEU A 156 -10.90 -4.88 -6.23
CA LEU A 156 -9.92 -4.39 -5.28
C LEU A 156 -8.51 -4.35 -5.89
N LEU A 157 -8.18 -5.29 -6.78
CA LEU A 157 -6.94 -5.23 -7.57
C LEU A 157 -6.90 -3.99 -8.46
N SER A 158 -8.00 -3.68 -9.14
CA SER A 158 -8.12 -2.46 -9.95
C SER A 158 -7.92 -1.21 -9.11
N GLU A 159 -8.54 -1.12 -7.93
CA GLU A 159 -8.32 -0.02 -6.97
C GLU A 159 -6.85 0.09 -6.54
N LEU A 160 -6.19 -1.03 -6.26
CA LEU A 160 -4.77 -1.07 -5.92
C LEU A 160 -3.90 -0.56 -7.09
N PHE A 161 -4.17 -1.00 -8.32
CA PHE A 161 -3.37 -0.63 -9.51
C PHE A 161 -3.48 0.85 -9.87
N LYS A 162 -4.58 1.52 -9.54
CA LYS A 162 -4.72 2.98 -9.70
C LYS A 162 -3.62 3.77 -8.97
N ILE A 163 -3.15 3.27 -7.83
CA ILE A 163 -2.00 3.87 -7.11
C ILE A 163 -0.72 3.76 -7.94
N PHE A 164 -0.50 2.60 -8.57
CA PHE A 164 0.64 2.35 -9.43
C PHE A 164 0.60 3.24 -10.68
N TYR A 165 -0.57 3.39 -11.32
CA TYR A 165 -0.77 4.27 -12.47
C TYR A 165 -0.49 5.74 -12.13
N ALA A 166 -0.93 6.23 -10.97
CA ALA A 166 -0.67 7.60 -10.53
C ALA A 166 0.84 7.86 -10.31
N VAL A 167 1.53 6.92 -9.66
CA VAL A 167 2.99 7.01 -9.47
C VAL A 167 3.72 7.01 -10.80
N ASN A 168 3.38 6.09 -11.72
CA ASN A 168 4.03 6.00 -13.01
C ASN A 168 3.75 7.21 -13.90
N SER A 169 2.54 7.76 -13.85
CA SER A 169 2.21 9.01 -14.56
C SER A 169 3.03 10.19 -14.05
N THR A 170 3.22 10.27 -12.72
CA THR A 170 4.10 11.29 -12.13
C THR A 170 5.54 11.11 -12.59
N VAL A 171 6.04 9.87 -12.59
CA VAL A 171 7.42 9.57 -13.00
C VAL A 171 7.63 9.85 -14.50
N GLY A 172 6.73 9.38 -15.35
CA GLY A 172 6.76 9.62 -16.79
C GLY A 172 6.68 11.10 -17.15
N GLY A 173 5.75 11.84 -16.53
CA GLY A 173 5.60 13.28 -16.78
C GLY A 173 6.84 14.10 -16.41
N VAL A 174 7.53 13.75 -15.32
CA VAL A 174 8.79 14.42 -14.95
C VAL A 174 9.92 14.08 -15.93
N ILE A 175 10.00 12.82 -16.39
CA ILE A 175 11.01 12.40 -17.36
C ILE A 175 10.77 13.07 -18.73
N ALA A 176 9.51 13.23 -19.14
CA ALA A 176 9.15 13.92 -20.37
C ALA A 176 9.60 15.39 -20.39
N GLN A 177 9.66 16.04 -19.22
CA GLN A 177 10.17 17.41 -19.06
C GLN A 177 11.66 17.46 -18.70
N SER A 178 12.45 16.48 -19.16
CA SER A 178 13.86 16.32 -18.74
C SER A 178 14.74 17.56 -18.89
N ASP A 179 14.47 18.42 -19.88
CA ASP A 179 15.19 19.67 -20.11
C ASP A 179 15.04 20.68 -18.96
N ASN A 180 13.94 20.59 -18.20
CA ASN A 180 13.60 21.48 -17.09
C ASN A 180 13.94 20.88 -15.72
N VAL A 181 14.52 19.68 -15.68
CA VAL A 181 14.73 18.92 -14.44
C VAL A 181 16.22 18.74 -14.18
N HIS A 182 16.66 19.02 -12.96
CA HIS A 182 18.06 18.84 -12.57
C HIS A 182 18.52 17.39 -12.80
N VAL A 183 19.70 17.21 -13.41
CA VAL A 183 20.23 15.91 -13.86
C VAL A 183 20.24 14.85 -12.75
N GLY A 184 20.58 15.25 -11.52
CA GLY A 184 20.56 14.36 -10.36
C GLY A 184 19.16 13.85 -10.01
N TYR A 185 18.14 14.71 -10.13
CA TYR A 185 16.74 14.33 -9.89
C TYR A 185 16.24 13.41 -11.00
N LEU A 186 16.53 13.75 -12.27
CA LEU A 186 16.19 12.93 -13.42
C LEU A 186 16.75 11.51 -13.31
N LYS A 187 18.00 11.35 -12.83
CA LYS A 187 18.60 10.03 -12.56
C LYS A 187 17.76 9.21 -11.57
N VAL A 188 17.25 9.84 -10.51
CA VAL A 188 16.40 9.15 -9.52
C VAL A 188 15.06 8.76 -10.14
N MET A 189 14.45 9.63 -10.97
CA MET A 189 13.20 9.31 -11.66
C MET A 189 13.37 8.16 -12.66
N LYS A 190 14.47 8.11 -13.40
CA LYS A 190 14.79 6.98 -14.29
C LYS A 190 14.96 5.67 -13.51
N ASN A 191 15.60 5.70 -12.34
CA ASN A 191 15.69 4.52 -11.47
C ASN A 191 14.30 4.07 -10.96
N LEU A 192 13.43 5.01 -10.60
CA LEU A 192 12.04 4.72 -10.23
C LEU A 192 11.28 4.08 -11.39
N ARG A 193 11.49 4.55 -12.63
CA ARG A 193 10.92 3.93 -13.83
C ARG A 193 11.39 2.49 -14.01
N THR A 194 12.67 2.21 -13.83
CA THR A 194 13.20 0.83 -13.88
C THR A 194 12.55 -0.07 -12.81
N LEU A 195 12.37 0.44 -11.60
CA LEU A 195 11.66 -0.27 -10.54
C LEU A 195 10.20 -0.56 -10.94
N ALA A 196 9.50 0.44 -11.49
CA ALA A 196 8.13 0.29 -11.98
C ALA A 196 8.02 -0.75 -13.09
N ILE A 197 8.95 -0.80 -14.04
CA ILE A 197 8.98 -1.83 -15.09
C ILE A 197 9.16 -3.23 -14.48
N SER A 198 10.02 -3.36 -13.46
CA SER A 198 10.17 -4.63 -12.73
C SER A 198 8.89 -5.04 -11.99
N THR A 199 8.21 -4.07 -11.37
CA THR A 199 6.89 -4.25 -10.75
C THR A 199 5.86 -4.70 -11.77
N LEU A 200 5.82 -4.05 -12.93
CA LEU A 200 4.89 -4.34 -14.02
C LEU A 200 5.03 -5.78 -14.50
N ARG A 201 6.27 -6.24 -14.72
CA ARG A 201 6.52 -7.65 -15.08
C ARG A 201 5.90 -8.61 -14.07
N LYS A 202 6.14 -8.38 -12.78
CA LYS A 202 5.58 -9.21 -11.70
C LYS A 202 4.06 -9.14 -11.62
N LEU A 203 3.45 -7.99 -11.94
CA LEU A 203 2.00 -7.85 -12.01
C LEU A 203 1.42 -8.77 -13.10
N PHE A 204 1.97 -8.73 -14.31
CA PHE A 204 1.52 -9.61 -15.39
C PHE A 204 1.82 -11.10 -15.12
N GLU A 205 2.92 -11.41 -14.43
CA GLU A 205 3.25 -12.79 -14.02
C GLU A 205 2.28 -13.31 -12.95
N GLN A 206 1.91 -12.49 -11.96
CA GLN A 206 1.05 -12.89 -10.85
C GLN A 206 -0.44 -12.87 -11.21
N PHE A 207 -0.87 -11.95 -12.07
CA PHE A 207 -2.26 -11.71 -12.44
C PHE A 207 -2.48 -11.98 -13.93
N ASP A 208 -2.11 -13.19 -14.36
CA ASP A 208 -2.24 -13.69 -15.73
C ASP A 208 -3.70 -13.75 -16.23
N LYS A 209 -4.67 -13.82 -15.30
CA LYS A 209 -6.11 -13.88 -15.56
C LYS A 209 -6.86 -12.58 -15.30
N TYR A 210 -6.20 -11.55 -14.76
CA TYR A 210 -6.87 -10.28 -14.49
C TYR A 210 -7.32 -9.63 -15.81
N PRO A 211 -8.58 -9.14 -15.91
CA PRO A 211 -9.15 -8.61 -17.14
C PRO A 211 -8.66 -7.17 -17.41
N TRP A 212 -7.39 -7.02 -17.79
CA TRP A 212 -6.79 -5.72 -18.11
C TRP A 212 -7.62 -4.94 -19.13
N SER A 213 -8.07 -3.75 -18.74
CA SER A 213 -8.84 -2.87 -19.62
C SER A 213 -7.94 -2.07 -20.57
N THR A 214 -8.52 -1.58 -21.67
CA THR A 214 -7.81 -0.73 -22.64
C THR A 214 -7.19 0.51 -21.98
N ASP A 215 -7.89 1.12 -21.02
CA ASP A 215 -7.41 2.29 -20.30
C ASP A 215 -6.19 1.96 -19.42
N GLU A 216 -6.19 0.82 -18.74
CA GLU A 216 -5.04 0.38 -17.94
C GLU A 216 -3.82 0.11 -18.82
N LEU A 217 -4.02 -0.61 -19.92
CA LEU A 217 -2.95 -0.90 -20.88
C LEU A 217 -2.40 0.39 -21.52
N TYR A 218 -3.27 1.35 -21.83
CA TYR A 218 -2.88 2.66 -22.34
C TYR A 218 -1.94 3.37 -21.37
N VAL A 219 -2.32 3.50 -20.09
CA VAL A 219 -1.48 4.19 -19.09
C VAL A 219 -0.15 3.48 -18.89
N LEU A 220 -0.16 2.14 -18.82
CA LEU A 220 1.07 1.35 -18.68
C LEU A 220 2.00 1.54 -19.88
N PHE A 221 1.44 1.60 -21.09
CA PHE A 221 2.20 1.86 -22.29
C PHE A 221 2.85 3.25 -22.27
N GLU A 222 2.06 4.31 -22.05
CA GLU A 222 2.53 5.70 -22.01
C GLU A 222 3.58 5.95 -20.93
N THR A 223 3.42 5.33 -19.75
CA THR A 223 4.26 5.63 -18.60
C THR A 223 5.47 4.71 -18.44
N CYS A 224 5.35 3.42 -18.75
CA CYS A 224 6.40 2.43 -18.50
C CYS A 224 7.15 2.01 -19.78
N LEU A 225 6.49 2.00 -20.94
CA LEU A 225 7.03 1.38 -22.16
C LEU A 225 7.44 2.39 -23.23
N TRP A 226 6.72 3.52 -23.35
CA TRP A 226 7.02 4.55 -24.34
C TRP A 226 8.30 5.34 -23.98
N PRO A 227 9.20 5.66 -24.91
CA PRO A 227 10.48 6.33 -24.62
C PRO A 227 10.37 7.59 -23.75
#